data_AF-A0A7C2LFP4-F1
#
_entry.id   AF-A0A7C2LFP4-F1
#
_cell.length_a   1.000
_cell.length_b   1.000
_cell.length_c   1.000
_cell.angle_alpha   90.00
_cell.angle_beta   90.00
_cell.angle_gamma   90.00
#
_symmetry.space_group_name_H-M   'P 1'
#
loop_
_entity.id
_entity.type
_entity.pdbx_description
1 polymer ?
#
loop_
_entity_poly.entity_id
_entity_poly.type
_entity_poly.pdbx_seq_one_letter_code
_entity_poly.pdbx_strand_id
1 'polypeptide(L)' 'MSELKRCYVCGRLVPRAVTLTLASQEEEEARPALTIEVNLCPACARRWASELLQAAEAAEEAGRGEAGGGVAS' A
#
# COMPACT_ATOMS: atom_id res chain seq x y z
N MET A 1 -5.91 12.24 -27.90
CA MET A 1 -6.96 12.22 -26.85
C MET A 1 -6.36 11.55 -25.63
N SER A 2 -6.33 12.20 -24.46
CA SER A 2 -5.86 11.55 -23.24
C SER A 2 -6.89 10.51 -22.80
N GLU A 3 -6.47 9.27 -22.60
CA GLU A 3 -7.33 8.23 -22.04
C GLU A 3 -7.78 8.65 -20.62
N LEU A 4 -9.09 8.58 -20.36
CA LEU A 4 -9.63 8.82 -19.02
C LEU A 4 -9.65 7.49 -18.26
N LYS A 5 -9.06 7.46 -17.07
CA LYS A 5 -9.10 6.29 -16.19
C LYS A 5 -10.04 6.54 -15.01
N ARG A 6 -10.78 5.50 -14.61
CA ARG A 6 -11.69 5.56 -13.45
C ARG A 6 -10.89 5.38 -12.17
N CYS A 7 -11.04 6.31 -11.23
CA CYS A 7 -10.49 6.17 -9.89
C CYS A 7 -11.22 5.04 -9.15
N TYR A 8 -10.46 4.08 -8.62
CA TYR A 8 -10.98 2.95 -7.85
C TYR A 8 -11.74 3.40 -6.58
N VAL A 9 -11.23 4.40 -5.87
CA VAL A 9 -11.79 4.86 -4.59
C VAL A 9 -13.05 5.72 -4.76
N CYS A 10 -13.00 6.77 -5.59
CA CYS A 10 -14.09 7.74 -5.70
C CYS A 10 -14.90 7.64 -7.01
N GLY A 11 -14.55 6.72 -7.91
CA GLY A 11 -15.25 6.48 -9.17
C GLY A 11 -15.10 7.57 -10.24
N ARG A 12 -14.41 8.68 -9.96
CA ARG A 12 -14.20 9.79 -10.91
C ARG A 12 -13.32 9.36 -12.08
N LEU A 13 -13.71 9.78 -13.29
CA LEU A 13 -12.85 9.68 -14.47
C LEU A 13 -11.83 10.83 -14.45
N VAL A 14 -10.55 10.50 -14.54
CA VAL A 14 -9.47 11.48 -14.53
C VAL A 14 -8.51 11.26 -15.70
N PRO A 15 -7.97 12.35 -16.31
CA PRO A 15 -7.01 12.26 -17.40
C PRO A 15 -5.58 11.93 -16.91
N ARG A 16 -5.31 12.11 -15.61
CA ARG A 16 -4.03 11.83 -14.97
C ARG A 16 -4.27 10.97 -13.74
N ALA A 17 -4.52 9.68 -13.96
CA ALA A 17 -4.58 8.72 -12.88
C ALA A 17 -3.16 8.35 -12.42
N VAL A 18 -3.03 8.08 -11.13
CA VAL A 18 -1.87 7.44 -10.52
C VAL A 18 -2.15 5.95 -10.48
N THR A 19 -1.27 5.13 -11.05
CA THR A 19 -1.34 3.68 -10.89
C THR A 19 -0.57 3.30 -9.64
N LEU A 20 -1.21 2.58 -8.73
CA LEU A 20 -0.55 1.93 -7.62
C LEU A 20 -0.47 0.43 -7.87
N THR A 21 0.70 -0.11 -7.59
CA THR A 21 1.01 -1.53 -7.71
C THR A 21 1.28 -2.06 -6.31
N LEU A 22 0.41 -2.94 -5.84
CA LEU A 22 0.57 -3.64 -4.57
C LEU A 22 1.09 -5.04 -4.89
N ALA A 23 2.27 -5.38 -4.38
CA ALA A 23 2.86 -6.71 -4.49
C ALA A 23 2.88 -7.37 -3.11
N SER A 24 2.27 -8.55 -3.00
CA SER A 24 2.48 -9.40 -1.82
C SER A 24 3.82 -10.10 -1.95
N GLN A 25 4.71 -9.91 -0.97
CA GLN A 25 5.84 -10.80 -0.77
C GLN A 25 5.41 -11.85 0.24
N GLU A 26 4.85 -12.97 -0.24
CA GLU A 26 4.85 -14.19 0.56
C GLU A 26 6.24 -14.83 0.40
N GLU A 27 6.98 -14.98 1.49
CA GLU A 27 8.27 -15.72 1.53
C GLU A 27 8.11 -17.23 1.29
N GLU A 28 6.90 -17.71 1.00
CA GLU A 28 6.63 -19.11 0.73
C GLU A 28 6.90 -19.43 -0.74
N GLU A 29 8.01 -20.14 -0.96
CA GLU A 29 8.74 -20.50 -2.20
C GLU A 29 7.92 -21.02 -3.41
N ALA A 30 6.59 -21.08 -3.33
CA ALA A 30 5.72 -21.67 -4.36
C ALA A 30 4.46 -20.87 -4.72
N ARG A 31 4.20 -19.67 -4.17
CA ARG A 31 3.02 -18.87 -4.53
C ARG A 31 3.36 -17.75 -5.52
N PRO A 32 2.61 -17.59 -6.62
CA PRO A 32 2.83 -16.47 -7.53
C PRO A 32 2.55 -15.16 -6.78
N ALA A 33 3.50 -14.23 -6.83
CA ALA A 33 3.36 -12.91 -6.22
C ALA A 33 2.07 -12.24 -6.73
N LEU A 34 1.10 -12.05 -5.83
CA LEU A 34 -0.14 -11.37 -6.17
C LEU A 34 0.18 -9.89 -6.41
N THR A 35 0.04 -9.46 -7.66
CA THR A 35 0.20 -8.06 -8.05
C THR A 35 -1.17 -7.47 -8.36
N ILE A 36 -1.56 -6.43 -7.63
CA ILE A 36 -2.81 -5.72 -7.84
C ILE A 36 -2.49 -4.31 -8.35
N GLU A 37 -3.01 -3.97 -9.52
CA GLU A 37 -2.90 -2.63 -10.11
C GLU A 37 -4.22 -1.87 -9.96
N VAL A 38 -4.17 -0.70 -9.31
CA VAL A 38 -5.33 0.18 -9.17
C VAL A 38 -5.05 1.59 -9.66
N ASN A 39 -6.02 2.19 -10.34
CA ASN A 39 -5.95 3.57 -10.80
C ASN A 39 -6.62 4.49 -9.79
N LEU A 40 -5.93 5.55 -9.38
CA LEU A 40 -6.43 6.54 -8.43
C LEU A 40 -6.38 7.96 -9.00
N CYS A 41 -7.35 8.80 -8.63
CA CYS A 41 -7.20 10.23 -8.84
C CYS A 41 -6.12 10.79 -7.90
N PRO A 42 -5.48 11.93 -8.24
CA PRO A 42 -4.37 12.47 -7.45
C PRO A 42 -4.73 12.71 -5.97
N ALA A 43 -5.96 13.15 -5.68
CA ALA A 43 -6.41 13.37 -4.31
C ALA A 43 -6.54 12.06 -3.51
N CYS A 44 -7.13 11.01 -4.10
CA CYS A 44 -7.24 9.70 -3.46
C CYS A 44 -5.87 9.04 -3.30
N ALA A 45 -4.99 9.14 -4.30
CA ALA A 45 -3.63 8.60 -4.23
C ALA A 45 -2.84 9.21 -3.08
N ARG A 46 -2.92 10.54 -2.89
CA ARG A 46 -2.23 11.23 -1.78
C ARG A 46 -2.70 10.74 -0.42
N ARG A 47 -4.02 10.63 -0.22
CA ARG A 47 -4.58 10.15 1.05
C ARG A 47 -4.10 8.74 1.37
N TRP A 48 -4.19 7.85 0.39
CA TRP A 48 -3.85 6.45 0.57
C TRP A 48 -2.36 6.24 0.83
N ALA A 49 -1.48 7.00 0.17
CA ALA A 49 -0.04 6.98 0.46
C ALA A 49 0.26 7.40 1.91
N SER A 50 -0.43 8.42 2.43
CA SER A 50 -0.29 8.82 3.83
C SER A 50 -0.77 7.74 4.80
N GLU A 51 -1.90 7.08 4.51
CA GLU A 51 -2.42 5.98 5.35
C GLU A 51 -1.46 4.77 5.35
N LEU A 52 -0.88 4.42 4.19
CA LEU A 52 0.12 3.35 4.09
C LEU A 52 1.41 3.65 4.84
N LEU A 53 1.90 4.89 4.75
CA LEU A 53 3.09 5.33 5.51
C LEU A 53 2.83 5.23 7.02
N GLN A 54 1.70 5.75 7.49
CA GLN A 54 1.33 5.67 8.91
C GLN A 54 1.19 4.22 9.40
N ALA A 55 0.62 3.33 8.57
CA ALA A 55 0.53 1.92 8.91
C ALA A 55 1.90 1.24 8.97
N ALA A 56 2.81 1.57 8.06
CA ALA A 56 4.18 1.08 8.07
C ALA A 56 4.95 1.57 9.31
N GLU A 57 4.84 2.86 9.65
CA GLU A 57 5.44 3.44 10.84
C GLU A 57 4.93 2.76 12.12
N ALA A 58 3.61 2.57 12.26
CA ALA A 58 3.03 1.88 13.39
C ALA A 58 3.46 0.40 13.50
N ALA A 59 3.64 -0.29 12.36
CA ALA A 59 4.13 -1.66 12.34
C ALA A 59 5.61 -1.75 12.80
N GLU A 60 6.45 -0.80 12.38
CA GLU A 60 7.85 -0.71 12.83
C GLU A 60 7.94 -0.45 14.33
N GLU A 61 7.11 0.45 14.88
CA GLU A 61 7.06 0.73 16.32
C GLU A 61 6.60 -0.49 17.12
N ALA A 62 5.60 -1.24 16.62
CA ALA A 62 5.13 -2.46 17.25
C ALA A 62 6.19 -3.57 17.24
N GLY A 63 6.91 -3.76 16.12
CA GLY A 63 7.99 -4.74 16.01
C GLY A 63 9.22 -4.40 16.88
N ARG A 64 9.45 -3.11 17.17
CA ARG A 64 10.54 -2.67 18.05
C ARG A 64 10.29 -2.98 19.54
N GLY A 65 9.03 -3.21 19.94
CA GLY A 65 8.68 -3.59 21.30
C GLY A 65 9.02 -5.05 21.67
N GLU A 66 9.12 -5.95 20.68
CA GLU A 66 9.31 -7.38 20.92
C GLU A 66 10.79 -7.82 21.02
N ALA A 67 11.74 -6.98 20.59
CA ALA A 67 13.17 -7.28 20.70
C ALA A 67 13.78 -6.98 22.09
N GLY A 68 12.99 -6.48 23.06
CA GLY A 68 13.46 -6.03 24.38
C GLY A 68 13.01 -6.87 25.58
N GLY A 69 12.28 -7.98 25.37
CA GLY A 69 11.69 -8.80 26.43
C GLY A 69 12.42 -10.12 26.67
N GLY A 70 13.73 -10.06 26.92
CA GLY A 70 14.56 -11.27 27.08
C GLY A 70 15.68 -11.10 28.09
N VAL A 71 15.37 -10.72 29.33
CA VAL A 71 16.28 -10.89 30.47
C VAL A 71 15.53 -11.28 31.75
N ALA A 72 16.09 -12.32 32.37
CA ALA A 72 15.98 -12.78 33.76
C ALA A 72 14.76 -13.62 34.18
N SER A 73 14.94 -14.95 34.17
CA SER A 73 14.95 -15.78 35.40
C SER A 73 15.77 -17.04 35.15
#